data_AF-A0A7S2TL21-F1
#
_entry.id   AF-A0A7S2TL21-F1
#
_cell.length_a   1.000
_cell.length_b   1.000
_cell.length_c   1.000
_cell.angle_alpha   90.00
_cell.angle_beta   90.00
_cell.angle_gamma   90.00
#
_symmetry.space_group_name_H-M   'P 1'
#
loop_
_entity.id
_entity.type
_entity.pdbx_description
1 polymer ?
#
loop_
_entity_poly.entity_id
_entity_poly.type
_entity_poly.pdbx_seq_one_letter_code
_entity_poly.pdbx_strand_id
1 'polypeptide(L)'
;ALVPWLKIELQAIAETLEPDPVLVHFVVGILESSNVPQEEIYAKLRPFLVHERVIALFLARLAVKARSSHPLFAAARAWRDSRSVEEEREERTPHTVPMYIVLTGRYGSHAGMCGVYKAAKMHDGRPAYVKDGPGTLRGGERWNWNIRYYSAKSQWKIDLFPYIRDTDNCFAYAVSTAFNPADVKEVW
;
A
#
# COMPACT_ATOMS: atom_id res chain seq x y z
N ALA A 1 -8.99 22.50 -27.22
CA ALA A 1 -8.42 23.33 -26.12
C ALA A 1 -8.71 22.64 -24.80
N LEU A 2 -7.68 22.45 -23.97
CA LEU A 2 -7.87 21.98 -22.57
C LEU A 2 -8.84 22.93 -21.86
N VAL A 3 -9.87 22.38 -21.23
CA VAL A 3 -10.89 23.18 -20.55
C VAL A 3 -10.19 24.01 -19.46
N PRO A 4 -10.46 25.32 -19.32
CA PRO A 4 -9.73 26.22 -18.40
C PRO A 4 -9.58 25.70 -16.97
N TRP A 5 -10.54 24.92 -16.47
CA TRP A 5 -10.47 24.30 -15.14
C TRP A 5 -9.39 23.21 -15.01
N LEU A 6 -9.05 22.50 -16.10
CA LEU A 6 -8.02 21.46 -16.07
C LEU A 6 -6.62 22.07 -15.95
N LYS A 7 -6.40 23.27 -16.51
CA LYS A 7 -5.15 24.02 -16.31
C LYS A 7 -4.93 24.42 -14.85
N ILE A 8 -5.98 24.87 -14.16
CA ILE A 8 -5.91 25.32 -12.77
C ILE A 8 -5.59 24.15 -11.83
N GLU A 9 -6.26 23.01 -12.01
CA GLU A 9 -6.01 21.80 -11.20
C GLU A 9 -4.61 21.22 -11.46
N LEU A 10 -4.15 21.17 -12.71
CA LEU A 10 -2.81 20.69 -13.02
C LEU A 10 -1.75 21.60 -12.39
N GLN A 11 -1.92 22.92 -12.44
CA GLN A 11 -0.95 23.88 -11.89
C GLN A 11 -0.82 23.83 -10.36
N ALA A 12 -1.90 23.55 -9.63
CA ALA A 12 -1.85 23.34 -8.17
C ALA A 12 -1.10 22.06 -7.77
N ILE A 13 -1.05 21.07 -8.67
CA ILE A 13 -0.36 19.78 -8.46
C ILE A 13 1.14 19.88 -8.79
N ALA A 14 1.57 20.83 -9.64
CA ALA A 14 2.97 21.05 -10.01
C ALA A 14 3.87 21.36 -8.83
N GLU A 15 3.34 22.12 -7.87
CA GLU A 15 4.16 22.81 -6.88
C GLU A 15 4.72 21.89 -5.80
N THR A 16 4.52 20.56 -5.91
CA THR A 16 4.77 19.64 -4.80
C THR A 16 5.90 18.61 -4.99
N LEU A 17 6.15 17.91 -6.12
CA LEU A 17 7.01 16.66 -6.11
C LEU A 17 7.66 16.25 -7.49
N GLU A 18 8.77 15.44 -7.51
CA GLU A 18 9.65 15.05 -8.71
C GLU A 18 9.62 13.57 -9.34
N PRO A 19 9.58 13.31 -10.72
CA PRO A 19 8.97 12.14 -11.53
C PRO A 19 9.51 10.68 -11.84
N ASP A 20 8.60 9.74 -12.27
CA ASP A 20 8.79 8.34 -12.86
C ASP A 20 8.33 8.22 -14.36
N PRO A 21 9.08 7.50 -15.24
CA PRO A 21 8.86 7.43 -16.71
C PRO A 21 7.72 6.54 -17.28
N VAL A 22 7.23 5.48 -16.62
CA VAL A 22 6.24 4.54 -17.23
C VAL A 22 4.84 5.18 -17.32
N LEU A 23 4.52 5.96 -16.30
CA LEU A 23 3.23 6.63 -16.15
C LEU A 23 3.04 7.77 -17.17
N VAL A 24 4.16 8.34 -17.64
CA VAL A 24 4.21 9.35 -18.71
C VAL A 24 3.60 8.81 -19.99
N HIS A 25 3.95 7.59 -20.38
CA HIS A 25 3.46 6.97 -21.61
C HIS A 25 1.95 6.70 -21.57
N PHE A 26 1.40 6.36 -20.40
CA PHE A 26 -0.04 6.10 -20.25
C PHE A 26 -0.89 7.37 -20.37
N VAL A 27 -0.48 8.46 -19.72
CA VAL A 27 -1.19 9.75 -19.79
C VAL A 27 -1.10 10.34 -21.20
N VAL A 28 0.05 10.18 -21.86
CA VAL A 28 0.25 10.56 -23.25
C VAL A 28 -0.68 9.78 -24.18
N GLY A 29 -0.79 8.45 -24.03
CA GLY A 29 -1.72 7.64 -24.85
C GLY A 29 -3.19 8.03 -24.67
N ILE A 30 -3.60 8.44 -23.46
CA ILE A 30 -4.95 8.99 -23.22
C ILE A 30 -5.15 10.32 -23.96
N LEU A 31 -4.13 11.18 -23.98
CA LEU A 31 -4.21 12.49 -24.58
C LEU A 31 -4.04 12.47 -26.11
N GLU A 32 -3.35 11.48 -26.67
CA GLU A 32 -3.28 11.20 -28.11
C GLU A 32 -4.64 10.83 -28.71
N SER A 33 -5.58 10.30 -27.91
CA SER A 33 -6.97 10.07 -28.33
C SER A 33 -7.79 11.37 -28.42
N SER A 34 -7.27 12.47 -27.89
CA SER A 34 -7.79 13.82 -28.11
C SER A 34 -6.95 14.46 -29.22
N ASN A 35 -7.56 15.18 -30.15
CA ASN A 35 -6.94 15.77 -31.35
C ASN A 35 -5.88 16.89 -31.07
N VAL A 36 -5.06 16.72 -30.03
CA VAL A 36 -4.09 17.66 -29.50
C VAL A 36 -2.69 17.17 -29.89
N PRO A 37 -1.81 18.04 -30.42
CA PRO A 37 -0.46 17.64 -30.80
C PRO A 37 0.33 17.05 -29.61
N GLN A 38 0.92 15.88 -29.82
CA GLN A 38 1.63 15.09 -28.82
C GLN A 38 2.78 15.86 -28.13
N GLU A 39 3.48 16.72 -28.90
CA GLU A 39 4.55 17.57 -28.38
C GLU A 39 4.05 18.64 -27.39
N GLU A 40 2.83 19.16 -27.62
CA GLU A 40 2.21 20.17 -26.76
C GLU A 40 1.75 19.56 -25.43
N ILE A 41 1.31 18.30 -25.46
CA ILE A 41 0.93 17.52 -24.28
C ILE A 41 2.17 17.19 -23.44
N TYR A 42 3.22 16.66 -24.07
CA TYR A 42 4.46 16.32 -23.39
C TYR A 42 5.10 17.55 -22.75
N ALA A 43 5.19 18.66 -23.49
CA ALA A 43 5.72 19.91 -22.95
C ALA A 43 4.95 20.41 -21.72
N LYS A 44 3.63 20.16 -21.66
CA LYS A 44 2.76 20.58 -20.55
C LYS A 44 2.74 19.63 -19.37
N LEU A 45 3.02 18.34 -19.56
CA LEU A 45 3.01 17.34 -18.49
C LEU A 45 4.39 17.05 -17.91
N ARG A 46 5.46 17.32 -18.67
CA ARG A 46 6.86 17.10 -18.27
C ARG A 46 7.21 17.59 -16.85
N PRO A 47 6.66 18.70 -16.33
CA PRO A 47 6.95 19.13 -14.96
C PRO A 47 6.28 18.34 -13.82
N PHE A 48 5.30 17.45 -14.08
CA PHE A 48 4.30 17.02 -13.08
C PHE A 48 4.30 15.51 -12.72
N LEU A 49 5.28 14.73 -13.19
CA LEU A 49 5.09 13.29 -13.46
C LEU A 49 5.64 12.26 -12.45
N VAL A 50 5.41 12.37 -11.13
CA VAL A 50 5.92 11.34 -10.18
C VAL A 50 4.90 10.49 -9.49
N HIS A 51 3.85 11.11 -8.99
CA HIS A 51 3.25 10.53 -7.78
C HIS A 51 1.99 9.77 -8.15
N GLU A 52 2.05 8.44 -8.03
CA GLU A 52 0.96 7.53 -8.35
C GLU A 52 -0.37 7.86 -7.63
N ARG A 53 -0.28 8.28 -6.36
CA ARG A 53 -1.47 8.65 -5.55
C ARG A 53 -2.20 9.88 -6.09
N VAL A 54 -1.45 10.83 -6.66
CA VAL A 54 -2.02 12.07 -7.21
C VAL A 54 -2.69 11.78 -8.54
N ILE A 55 -2.15 10.84 -9.33
CA ILE A 55 -2.73 10.42 -10.60
C ILE A 55 -3.99 9.58 -10.39
N ALA A 56 -4.05 8.74 -9.36
CA ALA A 56 -5.29 8.06 -8.96
C ALA A 56 -6.40 9.05 -8.56
N LEU A 57 -6.06 10.10 -7.80
CA LEU A 57 -7.00 11.16 -7.41
C LEU A 57 -7.45 12.01 -8.61
N PHE A 58 -6.53 12.33 -9.53
CA PHE A 58 -6.83 13.07 -10.76
C PHE A 58 -7.77 12.27 -11.67
N LEU A 59 -7.48 10.98 -11.90
CA LEU A 59 -8.33 10.08 -12.66
C LEU A 59 -9.69 9.88 -11.98
N ALA A 60 -9.75 9.73 -10.66
CA ALA A 60 -11.00 9.62 -9.92
C ALA A 60 -11.86 10.89 -10.05
N ARG A 61 -11.26 12.09 -10.00
CA ARG A 61 -11.96 13.37 -10.19
C ARG A 61 -12.45 13.56 -11.63
N LEU A 62 -11.62 13.22 -12.62
CA LEU A 62 -12.02 13.20 -14.03
C LEU A 62 -13.16 12.23 -14.28
N ALA A 63 -13.10 11.06 -13.64
CA ALA A 63 -14.12 10.05 -13.71
C ALA A 63 -15.43 10.55 -13.07
N VAL A 64 -15.43 11.10 -11.86
CA VAL A 64 -16.65 11.68 -11.24
C VAL A 64 -17.30 12.76 -12.12
N LYS A 65 -16.50 13.50 -12.91
CA LYS A 65 -16.99 14.59 -13.78
C LYS A 65 -17.41 14.13 -15.18
N ALA A 66 -16.83 13.03 -15.68
CA ALA A 66 -17.23 12.40 -16.93
C ALA A 66 -18.43 11.47 -16.66
N ARG A 67 -19.48 11.53 -17.49
CA ARG A 67 -20.61 10.60 -17.36
C ARG A 67 -20.09 9.16 -17.34
N SER A 68 -20.72 8.30 -16.53
CA SER A 68 -20.29 6.91 -16.20
C SER A 68 -20.05 5.98 -17.39
N SER A 69 -20.37 6.40 -18.61
CA SER A 69 -20.16 5.69 -19.87
C SER A 69 -18.83 6.01 -20.57
N HIS A 70 -17.94 6.83 -19.98
CA HIS A 70 -16.67 7.19 -20.63
C HIS A 70 -15.66 6.02 -20.58
N PRO A 71 -14.99 5.66 -21.70
CA PRO A 71 -14.02 4.56 -21.76
C PRO A 71 -12.88 4.64 -20.72
N LEU A 72 -12.52 5.86 -20.29
CA LEU A 72 -11.51 6.07 -19.23
C LEU A 72 -11.93 5.51 -17.87
N PHE A 73 -13.23 5.40 -17.57
CA PHE A 73 -13.69 4.72 -16.35
C PHE A 73 -13.43 3.22 -16.41
N ALA A 74 -13.69 2.60 -17.56
CA ALA A 74 -13.41 1.18 -17.76
C ALA A 74 -11.90 0.92 -17.71
N ALA A 75 -11.09 1.79 -18.31
CA ALA A 75 -9.63 1.70 -18.26
C ALA A 75 -9.07 1.93 -16.84
N ALA A 76 -9.53 2.94 -16.11
CA ALA A 76 -9.10 3.19 -14.73
C ALA A 76 -9.52 2.07 -13.78
N ARG A 77 -10.73 1.51 -13.98
CA ARG A 77 -11.20 0.35 -13.22
C ARG A 77 -10.37 -0.89 -13.57
N ALA A 78 -10.14 -1.17 -14.85
CA ALA A 78 -9.29 -2.27 -15.29
C ALA A 78 -7.84 -2.13 -14.81
N TRP A 79 -7.29 -0.91 -14.77
CA TRP A 79 -5.96 -0.64 -14.21
C TRP A 79 -5.91 -0.89 -12.70
N ARG A 80 -6.89 -0.40 -11.95
CA ARG A 80 -7.00 -0.68 -10.51
C ARG A 80 -7.14 -2.19 -10.25
N ASP A 81 -8.01 -2.85 -11.01
CA ASP A 81 -8.31 -4.26 -10.85
C ASP A 81 -7.11 -5.14 -11.30
N SER A 82 -6.33 -4.71 -12.31
CA SER A 82 -5.08 -5.39 -12.70
C SER A 82 -3.97 -5.19 -11.68
N ARG A 83 -3.87 -4.01 -11.05
CA ARG A 83 -2.89 -3.78 -9.98
C ARG A 83 -3.17 -4.63 -8.73
N SER A 84 -4.44 -4.80 -8.35
CA SER A 84 -4.79 -5.74 -7.27
C SER A 84 -4.42 -7.17 -7.61
N VAL A 85 -4.52 -7.56 -8.89
CA VAL A 85 -4.13 -8.91 -9.34
C VAL A 85 -2.60 -9.07 -9.40
N GLU A 86 -1.87 -8.02 -9.78
CA GLU A 86 -0.41 -8.05 -9.91
C GLU A 86 0.28 -7.95 -8.54
N GLU A 87 -0.21 -7.11 -7.62
CA GLU A 87 0.18 -7.14 -6.20
C GLU A 87 -0.14 -8.50 -5.57
N GLU A 88 -1.33 -9.07 -5.83
CA GLU A 88 -1.65 -10.45 -5.41
C GLU A 88 -0.74 -11.51 -6.05
N ARG A 89 -0.17 -11.26 -7.23
CA ARG A 89 0.64 -12.23 -7.99
C ARG A 89 2.11 -12.14 -7.63
N GLU A 90 2.63 -10.95 -7.38
CA GLU A 90 4.00 -10.72 -6.92
C GLU A 90 4.18 -11.25 -5.48
N GLU A 91 3.14 -11.12 -4.64
CA GLU A 91 3.05 -11.78 -3.33
C GLU A 91 2.93 -13.32 -3.36
N ARG A 92 2.68 -13.91 -4.54
CA ARG A 92 2.51 -15.36 -4.73
C ARG A 92 3.76 -16.07 -5.22
N THR A 93 4.87 -15.37 -5.47
CA THR A 93 6.14 -16.11 -5.47
C THR A 93 6.32 -16.67 -4.06
N PRO A 94 6.47 -18.00 -3.87
CA PRO A 94 6.53 -18.60 -2.55
C PRO A 94 7.87 -18.24 -1.92
N HIS A 95 7.99 -17.01 -1.46
CA HIS A 95 8.99 -16.62 -0.49
C HIS A 95 8.74 -17.54 0.70
N THR A 96 9.72 -18.40 0.96
CA THR A 96 9.72 -19.27 2.12
C THR A 96 9.45 -18.40 3.34
N VAL A 97 8.28 -18.60 3.94
CA VAL A 97 7.87 -17.88 5.15
C VAL A 97 8.99 -17.99 6.19
N PRO A 98 9.59 -16.89 6.67
CA PRO A 98 10.62 -16.98 7.68
C PRO A 98 10.08 -17.67 8.92
N MET A 99 10.81 -18.64 9.43
CA MET A 99 10.41 -19.29 10.68
C MET A 99 10.52 -18.34 11.87
N TYR A 100 11.43 -17.37 11.78
CA TYR A 100 11.70 -16.38 12.81
C TYR A 100 11.85 -14.99 12.20
N ILE A 101 11.37 -13.98 12.92
CA ILE A 101 11.59 -12.56 12.61
C ILE A 101 12.01 -11.82 13.88
N VAL A 102 12.68 -10.68 13.73
CA VAL A 102 13.08 -9.82 14.85
C VAL A 102 12.37 -8.49 14.74
N LEU A 103 11.58 -8.14 15.75
CA LEU A 103 10.95 -6.83 15.85
C LEU A 103 11.84 -5.92 16.70
N THR A 104 12.35 -4.86 16.06
CA THR A 104 13.10 -3.80 16.73
C THR A 104 12.24 -2.54 16.88
N GLY A 105 12.45 -1.78 17.94
CA GLY A 105 11.72 -0.55 18.21
C GLY A 105 12.49 0.38 19.12
N ARG A 106 11.91 1.56 19.39
CA ARG A 106 12.52 2.54 20.30
C ARG A 106 12.39 2.08 21.75
N TYR A 107 13.40 2.39 22.56
CA TYR A 107 13.32 2.22 24.01
C TYR A 107 12.15 3.03 24.59
N GLY A 108 11.41 2.47 25.56
CA GLY A 108 10.30 3.14 26.23
C GLY A 108 9.12 2.23 26.57
N SER A 109 7.92 2.80 26.60
CA SER A 109 6.65 2.14 26.99
C SER A 109 6.27 0.93 26.14
N HIS A 110 6.94 0.72 25.01
CA HIS A 110 6.72 -0.39 24.10
C HIS A 110 7.96 -1.29 23.91
N ALA A 111 8.95 -1.20 24.78
CA ALA A 111 10.10 -2.11 24.73
C ALA A 111 9.66 -3.59 24.86
N GLY A 112 8.57 -3.84 25.58
CA GLY A 112 8.01 -5.18 25.77
C GLY A 112 7.55 -5.90 24.51
N MET A 113 7.21 -5.18 23.43
CA MET A 113 6.85 -5.80 22.14
C MET A 113 8.09 -6.14 21.29
N CYS A 114 9.24 -5.52 21.51
CA CYS A 114 10.45 -5.83 20.74
C CYS A 114 11.00 -7.23 21.09
N GLY A 115 11.61 -7.91 20.13
CA GLY A 115 12.27 -9.21 20.33
C GLY A 115 12.11 -10.17 19.16
N VAL A 116 12.43 -11.43 19.40
CA VAL A 116 12.30 -12.51 18.41
C VAL A 116 10.87 -13.03 18.40
N TYR A 117 10.33 -13.27 17.21
CA TYR A 117 9.03 -13.88 17.00
C TYR A 117 9.18 -15.12 16.13
N LYS A 118 8.37 -16.15 16.40
CA LYS A 118 8.31 -17.40 15.67
C LYS A 118 7.01 -17.50 14.88
N ALA A 119 7.09 -17.98 13.65
CA ALA A 119 5.92 -18.28 12.83
C ALA A 119 5.02 -19.30 13.54
N ALA A 120 3.74 -18.99 13.63
CA ALA A 120 2.77 -19.79 14.39
C ALA A 120 1.68 -20.41 13.51
N LYS A 121 1.01 -19.59 12.68
CA LYS A 121 -0.02 -20.03 11.74
C LYS A 121 -0.19 -19.05 10.59
N MET A 122 -1.03 -19.41 9.61
CA MET A 122 -1.52 -18.47 8.61
C MET A 122 -2.74 -17.69 9.13
N HIS A 123 -2.81 -16.40 8.82
CA HIS A 123 -3.91 -15.48 9.13
C HIS A 123 -4.09 -14.53 7.94
N ASP A 124 -5.30 -14.41 7.38
CA ASP A 124 -5.58 -13.58 6.21
C ASP A 124 -4.62 -13.82 5.03
N GLY A 125 -4.33 -15.09 4.74
CA GLY A 125 -3.42 -15.46 3.65
C GLY A 125 -1.94 -15.17 3.93
N ARG A 126 -1.58 -14.64 5.11
CA ARG A 126 -0.20 -14.28 5.48
C ARG A 126 0.27 -15.01 6.75
N PRO A 127 1.58 -15.17 6.95
CA PRO A 127 2.10 -15.74 8.18
C PRO A 127 1.85 -14.81 9.37
N ALA A 128 1.36 -15.37 10.45
CA ALA A 128 1.28 -14.72 11.74
C ALA A 128 2.36 -15.27 12.67
N TYR A 129 2.91 -14.39 13.50
CA TYR A 129 4.03 -14.67 14.37
C TYR A 129 3.68 -14.43 15.82
N VAL A 130 4.26 -15.23 16.71
CA VAL A 130 4.10 -15.11 18.16
C VAL A 130 5.49 -14.90 18.77
N LYS A 131 5.61 -13.97 19.71
CA LYS A 131 6.89 -13.66 20.34
C LYS A 131 7.47 -14.89 21.04
N ASP A 132 8.74 -15.15 20.78
CA ASP A 132 9.43 -16.30 21.34
C ASP A 132 9.64 -16.10 22.86
N GLY A 133 9.44 -17.18 23.61
CA GLY A 133 9.54 -17.19 25.07
C GLY A 133 8.21 -17.29 25.83
N PRO A 134 8.28 -17.36 27.18
CA PRO A 134 7.10 -17.53 28.02
C PRO A 134 6.32 -16.21 28.09
N GLY A 135 5.14 -16.19 27.49
CA GLY A 135 4.19 -15.07 27.62
C GLY A 135 3.85 -14.72 29.08
N THR A 136 3.22 -13.57 29.29
CA THR A 136 2.84 -13.07 30.62
C THR A 136 1.57 -13.77 31.12
N LEU A 137 1.56 -14.31 32.34
CA LEU A 137 0.33 -14.83 32.95
C LEU A 137 -0.61 -13.70 33.37
N ARG A 138 -1.85 -13.72 32.89
CA ARG A 138 -2.92 -12.78 33.27
C ARG A 138 -4.24 -13.53 33.37
N GLY A 139 -4.87 -13.51 34.54
CA GLY A 139 -6.17 -14.18 34.73
C GLY A 139 -6.15 -15.69 34.49
N GLY A 140 -5.01 -16.36 34.69
CA GLY A 140 -4.83 -17.79 34.42
C GLY A 140 -4.45 -18.12 32.97
N GLU A 141 -4.40 -17.14 32.07
CA GLU A 141 -4.02 -17.34 30.68
C GLU A 141 -2.62 -16.80 30.40
N ARG A 142 -1.89 -17.41 29.46
CA ARG A 142 -0.59 -16.91 28.99
C ARG A 142 -0.79 -15.96 27.81
N TRP A 143 -0.57 -14.68 28.05
CA TRP A 143 -0.68 -13.62 27.04
C TRP A 143 0.66 -13.45 26.34
N ASN A 144 0.66 -13.43 25.01
CA ASN A 144 1.87 -13.23 24.24
C ASN A 144 1.69 -12.14 23.19
N TRP A 145 2.81 -11.56 22.75
CA TRP A 145 2.78 -10.60 21.66
C TRP A 145 2.64 -11.34 20.34
N ASN A 146 1.75 -10.86 19.48
CA ASN A 146 1.48 -11.46 18.18
C ASN A 146 1.63 -10.41 17.08
N ILE A 147 2.14 -10.83 15.92
CA ILE A 147 2.18 -10.04 14.69
C ILE A 147 1.29 -10.75 13.67
N ARG A 148 0.33 -10.03 13.08
CA ARG A 148 -0.61 -10.58 12.09
C ARG A 148 -0.96 -9.56 11.03
N TYR A 149 -1.30 -10.03 9.84
CA TYR A 149 -1.88 -9.18 8.81
C TYR A 149 -3.39 -9.05 9.01
N TYR A 150 -3.92 -7.85 8.77
CA TYR A 150 -5.35 -7.55 8.82
C TYR A 150 -5.80 -7.03 7.45
N SER A 151 -6.40 -7.92 6.67
CA SER A 151 -6.74 -7.72 5.26
C SER A 151 -7.68 -6.53 5.04
N ALA A 152 -8.68 -6.33 5.92
CA ALA A 152 -9.67 -5.25 5.76
C ALA A 152 -9.08 -3.83 5.73
N LYS A 153 -7.85 -3.64 6.23
CA LYS A 153 -7.12 -2.36 6.17
C LYS A 153 -5.72 -2.49 5.57
N SER A 154 -5.42 -3.63 4.96
CA SER A 154 -4.11 -3.96 4.38
C SER A 154 -2.92 -3.58 5.26
N GLN A 155 -2.94 -3.99 6.54
CA GLN A 155 -1.91 -3.57 7.50
C GLN A 155 -1.46 -4.70 8.42
N TRP A 156 -0.20 -4.66 8.82
CA TRP A 156 0.35 -5.50 9.88
C TRP A 156 0.01 -4.93 11.25
N LYS A 157 -0.38 -5.79 12.17
CA LYS A 157 -0.81 -5.45 13.52
C LYS A 157 -0.02 -6.21 14.55
N ILE A 158 0.24 -5.52 15.66
CA ILE A 158 0.92 -6.04 16.83
C ILE A 158 -0.06 -5.97 18.01
N ASP A 159 -0.39 -7.11 18.57
CA ASP A 159 -1.29 -7.20 19.71
C ASP A 159 -0.77 -8.10 20.83
N LEU A 160 -1.32 -7.95 22.04
CA LEU A 160 -0.95 -8.73 23.22
C LEU A 160 -2.18 -9.51 23.66
N PHE A 161 -2.26 -10.78 23.27
CA PHE A 161 -3.40 -11.67 23.54
C PHE A 161 -2.94 -13.12 23.69
N PRO A 162 -3.74 -13.99 24.34
CA PRO A 162 -3.43 -15.42 24.44
C PRO A 162 -3.52 -16.17 23.10
N TYR A 163 -4.15 -15.58 22.08
CA TYR A 163 -4.28 -16.15 20.74
C TYR A 163 -4.34 -15.05 19.67
N ILE A 164 -4.03 -15.42 18.42
CA ILE A 164 -4.14 -14.54 17.25
C ILE A 164 -5.63 -14.35 16.93
N ARG A 165 -6.09 -13.10 16.99
CA ARG A 165 -7.50 -12.71 16.81
C ARG A 165 -7.76 -12.09 15.44
N ASP A 166 -8.99 -12.23 14.96
CA ASP A 166 -9.49 -11.48 13.83
C ASP A 166 -10.30 -10.26 14.31
N THR A 167 -9.61 -9.16 14.58
CA THR A 167 -10.22 -7.93 15.10
C THR A 167 -9.41 -6.70 14.72
N ASP A 168 -10.06 -5.54 14.67
CA ASP A 168 -9.37 -4.29 14.42
C ASP A 168 -8.51 -3.82 15.61
N ASN A 169 -8.75 -4.34 16.81
CA ASN A 169 -8.07 -3.91 18.04
C ASN A 169 -6.61 -4.42 18.12
N CYS A 170 -5.65 -3.50 18.19
CA CYS A 170 -4.23 -3.77 18.35
C CYS A 170 -3.52 -2.71 19.21
N PHE A 171 -2.33 -3.02 19.71
CA PHE A 171 -1.49 -2.08 20.45
C PHE A 171 -0.65 -1.20 19.52
N ALA A 172 -0.21 -1.77 18.40
CA ALA A 172 0.50 -1.06 17.36
C ALA A 172 0.15 -1.63 15.98
N TYR A 173 0.38 -0.85 14.94
CA TYR A 173 0.27 -1.27 13.55
C TYR A 173 1.48 -0.77 12.79
N ALA A 174 1.86 -1.49 11.74
CA ALA A 174 2.88 -1.03 10.82
C ALA A 174 2.26 0.01 9.89
N VAL A 175 3.00 1.08 9.62
CA VAL A 175 2.57 2.10 8.64
C VAL A 175 2.49 1.47 7.25
N SER A 176 1.70 2.07 6.35
CA SER A 176 1.41 1.50 5.01
C SER A 176 2.63 1.27 4.12
N THR A 177 3.81 1.74 4.53
CA THR A 177 5.09 1.54 3.84
C THR A 177 5.89 0.36 4.40
N ALA A 178 5.45 -0.26 5.49
CA ALA A 178 6.11 -1.43 6.04
C ALA A 178 5.78 -2.67 5.20
N PHE A 179 6.76 -3.11 4.42
CA PHE A 179 6.65 -4.32 3.62
C PHE A 179 6.58 -5.58 4.51
N ASN A 180 6.10 -6.65 3.88
CA ASN A 180 5.95 -7.97 4.49
C ASN A 180 7.23 -8.36 5.27
N PRO A 181 7.16 -8.75 6.56
CA PRO A 181 8.33 -9.20 7.31
C PRO A 181 8.97 -10.47 6.73
N ALA A 182 8.35 -11.11 5.73
CA ALA A 182 8.93 -12.18 4.92
C ALA A 182 9.82 -11.70 3.75
N ASP A 183 9.79 -10.42 3.40
CA ASP A 183 10.64 -9.87 2.36
C ASP A 183 11.98 -9.42 2.96
N VAL A 184 12.99 -10.26 2.78
CA VAL A 184 14.33 -10.10 3.37
C VAL A 184 15.11 -8.93 2.77
N LYS A 185 14.60 -8.31 1.69
CA LYS A 185 15.32 -7.24 0.97
C LYS A 185 15.21 -5.87 1.62
N GLU A 186 14.21 -5.63 2.46
CA GLU A 186 13.93 -4.28 2.99
C GLU A 186 13.60 -4.29 4.48
N VAL A 187 14.46 -4.92 5.27
CA VAL A 187 14.60 -4.52 6.68
C VAL A 187 15.38 -3.20 6.67
N TRP A 188 14.67 -2.07 6.48
CA TRP A 188 14.93 -0.68 6.94
C TRP A 188 14.03 0.30 6.19
#